data_AF-A0A251XBN1-F1
#
_entry.id   AF-A0A251XBN1-F1
#
_cell.length_a   1.000
_cell.length_b   1.000
_cell.length_c   1.000
_cell.angle_alpha   90.00
_cell.angle_beta   90.00
_cell.angle_gamma   90.00
#
_symmetry.space_group_name_H-M   'P 1'
#
loop_
_entity.id
_entity.type
_entity.pdbx_description
1 polymer ?
#
loop_
_entity_poly.entity_id
_entity_poly.type
_entity_poly.pdbx_seq_one_letter_code
_entity_poly.pdbx_strand_id
1 'polypeptide(L)'
;MSPHLTTLALGFYVLLLTTPVAANHPTNITYKTKGNGEMEVYSVSCADGSKRTISAWNGRKNWCIGTTTRHCTNDQLETAKKACLSSGDA
;
A
#
# COMPACT_ATOMS: atom_id res chain seq x y z
N MET A 1 -3.94 65.22 17.61
CA MET A 1 -3.55 63.94 18.26
C MET A 1 -4.35 62.83 17.61
N SER A 2 -3.76 62.12 16.65
CA SER A 2 -4.15 60.72 16.35
C SER A 2 -3.81 59.89 17.59
N PRO A 3 -4.52 58.77 17.91
CA PRO A 3 -4.61 57.58 17.07
C PRO A 3 -6.01 56.89 17.21
N HIS A 4 -6.46 55.85 16.53
CA HIS A 4 -5.85 54.59 16.16
C HIS A 4 -6.69 53.94 15.04
N LEU A 5 -5.98 53.60 13.98
CA LEU A 5 -6.33 52.64 12.95
C LEU A 5 -6.83 51.33 13.62
N THR A 6 -8.12 51.01 13.53
CA THR A 6 -8.66 49.72 14.02
C THR A 6 -8.69 48.73 12.87
N THR A 7 -7.52 48.13 12.65
CA THR A 7 -7.25 46.77 12.18
C THR A 7 -8.40 46.01 11.50
N LEU A 8 -8.32 45.90 10.16
CA LEU A 8 -9.00 44.86 9.38
C LEU A 8 -8.39 43.50 9.76
N ALA A 9 -9.04 42.74 10.64
CA ALA A 9 -8.69 41.35 10.88
C ALA A 9 -9.27 40.48 9.75
N LEU A 10 -8.54 40.39 8.63
CA LEU A 10 -8.75 39.36 7.62
C LEU A 10 -8.33 38.01 8.22
N GLY A 11 -9.27 37.33 8.87
CA GLY A 11 -9.09 35.97 9.38
C GLY A 11 -8.92 35.00 8.21
N PHE A 12 -7.68 34.62 7.91
CA PHE A 12 -7.38 33.50 7.02
C PHE A 12 -7.73 32.19 7.75
N TYR A 13 -8.96 31.70 7.56
CA TYR A 13 -9.32 30.33 7.93
C TYR A 13 -8.62 29.37 6.96
N VAL A 14 -7.42 28.90 7.32
CA VAL A 14 -6.75 27.82 6.60
C VAL A 14 -7.45 26.51 6.97
N LEU A 15 -8.36 26.06 6.12
CA LEU A 15 -8.97 24.73 6.22
C LEU A 15 -7.89 23.69 5.88
N LEU A 16 -7.25 23.10 6.88
CA LEU A 16 -6.38 21.93 6.71
C LEU A 16 -7.26 20.72 6.40
N LEU A 17 -7.56 20.53 5.11
CA LEU A 17 -8.09 19.27 4.60
C LEU A 17 -6.97 18.23 4.67
N THR A 18 -6.86 17.52 5.79
CA THR A 18 -6.04 16.32 5.85
C THR A 18 -6.72 15.25 5.01
N THR A 19 -6.24 15.06 3.78
CA THR A 19 -6.72 13.95 2.95
C THR A 19 -6.43 12.64 3.69
N PRO A 20 -7.40 11.71 3.81
CA PRO A 20 -7.12 10.40 4.34
C PRO A 20 -6.11 9.71 3.40
N VAL A 21 -4.89 9.49 3.89
CA VAL A 21 -3.93 8.61 3.20
C VAL A 21 -4.54 7.21 3.22
N ALA A 22 -4.83 6.67 2.05
CA ALA A 22 -5.15 5.24 1.91
C ALA A 22 -3.89 4.44 2.26
N ALA A 23 -3.72 4.07 3.54
CA ALA A 23 -2.49 3.49 4.08
C ALA A 23 -2.19 2.06 3.58
N ASN A 24 -3.11 1.42 2.88
CA ASN A 24 -3.04 -0.01 2.57
C ASN A 24 -2.71 -0.31 1.10
N HIS A 25 -1.93 0.55 0.44
CA HIS A 25 -1.46 0.31 -0.93
C HIS A 25 0.00 -0.17 -0.97
N PRO A 26 0.40 -0.96 -2.01
CA PRO A 26 1.77 -1.41 -2.16
C PRO A 26 2.69 -0.28 -2.60
N THR A 27 3.85 -0.16 -1.97
CA THR A 27 4.90 0.83 -2.29
C THR A 27 6.09 0.21 -3.00
N ASN A 28 6.35 -1.09 -2.76
CA ASN A 28 7.44 -1.81 -3.41
C ASN A 28 7.12 -3.31 -3.48
N ILE A 29 7.56 -3.98 -4.56
CA ILE A 29 7.51 -5.44 -4.68
C ILE A 29 8.94 -5.93 -4.96
N THR A 30 9.49 -6.71 -4.04
CA THR A 30 10.87 -7.21 -4.12
C THR A 30 10.87 -8.73 -4.23
N TYR A 31 11.62 -9.28 -5.20
CA TYR A 31 11.89 -10.72 -5.27
C TYR A 31 12.69 -11.18 -4.06
N LYS A 32 12.29 -12.32 -3.46
CA LYS A 32 12.96 -12.87 -2.28
C LYS A 32 13.72 -14.13 -2.61
N THR A 33 13.03 -15.14 -3.11
CA THR A 33 13.63 -16.46 -3.35
C THR A 33 12.78 -17.29 -4.29
N LYS A 34 13.36 -18.36 -4.81
CA LYS A 34 12.64 -19.44 -5.45
C LYS A 34 12.04 -20.34 -4.36
N GLY A 35 10.77 -20.70 -4.53
CA GLY A 35 10.05 -21.64 -3.68
C GLY A 35 10.18 -23.08 -4.19
N ASN A 36 9.29 -23.95 -3.69
CA ASN A 36 9.21 -25.33 -4.17
C ASN A 36 8.64 -25.38 -5.60
N GLY A 37 9.33 -26.10 -6.49
CA GLY A 37 8.92 -26.25 -7.88
C GLY A 37 9.05 -24.95 -8.70
N GLU A 38 7.95 -24.55 -9.33
CA GLU A 38 7.87 -23.35 -10.19
C GLU A 38 7.41 -22.08 -9.44
N MET A 39 7.33 -22.14 -8.10
CA MET A 39 6.96 -21.00 -7.27
C MET A 39 8.12 -20.00 -7.13
N GLU A 40 7.83 -18.71 -7.25
CA GLU A 40 8.73 -17.62 -6.86
C GLU A 40 8.08 -16.80 -5.73
N VAL A 41 8.85 -16.41 -4.71
CA VAL A 41 8.35 -15.69 -3.54
C VAL A 41 8.80 -14.23 -3.59
N TYR A 42 7.87 -13.33 -3.31
CA TYR A 42 8.08 -11.88 -3.31
C TYR A 42 7.60 -11.28 -1.99
N SER A 43 8.26 -10.19 -1.57
CA SER A 43 7.83 -9.35 -0.46
C SER A 43 7.26 -8.05 -0.99
N VAL A 44 6.04 -7.74 -0.58
CA VAL A 44 5.34 -6.49 -0.86
C VAL A 44 5.50 -5.59 0.35
N SER A 45 6.08 -4.40 0.18
CA SER A 45 6.05 -3.36 1.20
C SER A 45 4.77 -2.54 1.01
N CYS A 46 4.04 -2.30 2.09
CA CYS A 46 2.79 -1.54 2.10
C CYS A 46 3.01 -0.15 2.72
N ALA A 47 2.15 0.80 2.39
CA ALA A 47 2.28 2.19 2.87
C ALA A 47 2.06 2.34 4.39
N ASP A 48 1.43 1.37 5.04
CA ASP A 48 1.30 1.25 6.49
C ASP A 48 2.61 0.78 7.18
N GLY A 49 3.66 0.53 6.40
CA GLY A 49 4.94 0.02 6.88
C GLY A 49 5.00 -1.50 7.04
N SER A 50 3.88 -2.21 6.84
CA SER A 50 3.85 -3.67 6.87
C SER A 50 4.52 -4.28 5.65
N LYS A 51 4.94 -5.54 5.80
CA LYS A 51 5.44 -6.37 4.70
C LYS A 51 4.55 -7.59 4.55
N ARG A 52 4.10 -7.84 3.32
CA ARG A 52 3.23 -8.95 2.95
C ARG A 52 3.96 -9.87 1.97
N THR A 53 3.57 -11.13 1.94
CA THR A 53 4.15 -12.11 1.01
C THR A 53 3.17 -12.32 -0.14
N ILE A 54 3.69 -12.37 -1.37
CA ILE A 54 2.96 -12.89 -2.53
C ILE A 54 3.83 -13.93 -3.23
N SER A 55 3.21 -14.85 -3.94
CA SER A 55 3.90 -15.86 -4.73
C SER A 55 3.48 -15.80 -6.19
N ALA A 56 4.44 -16.05 -7.08
CA ALA A 56 4.20 -16.19 -8.50
C ALA A 56 4.34 -17.65 -8.91
N TRP A 57 3.45 -18.10 -9.78
CA TRP A 57 3.35 -19.46 -10.28
C TRP A 57 3.26 -19.46 -11.81
N ASN A 58 3.51 -20.61 -12.42
CA ASN A 58 3.39 -20.82 -13.88
C ASN A 58 4.15 -19.77 -14.69
N GLY A 59 5.38 -19.42 -14.26
CA GLY A 59 6.18 -18.38 -14.89
C GLY A 59 5.56 -16.98 -14.79
N ARG A 60 5.09 -16.59 -13.60
CA ARG A 60 4.48 -15.27 -13.29
C ARG A 60 3.15 -14.98 -13.98
N LYS A 61 2.46 -16.01 -14.44
CA LYS A 61 1.11 -15.91 -15.01
C LYS A 61 0.01 -15.95 -13.95
N ASN A 62 0.34 -16.43 -12.75
CA ASN A 62 -0.59 -16.55 -11.65
C ASN A 62 0.07 -16.06 -10.35
N TRP A 63 -0.60 -15.14 -9.65
CA TRP A 63 -0.08 -14.41 -8.50
C TRP A 63 -0.99 -14.60 -7.30
N CYS A 64 -0.49 -15.17 -6.22
CA CYS A 64 -1.28 -15.51 -5.04
C CYS A 64 -0.81 -14.76 -3.80
N ILE A 65 -1.72 -14.49 -2.87
CA ILE A 65 -1.38 -13.95 -1.55
C ILE A 65 -0.73 -15.06 -0.72
N GLY A 66 0.40 -14.76 -0.08
CA GLY A 66 1.21 -15.74 0.62
C GLY A 66 1.89 -16.75 -0.32
N THR A 67 2.17 -17.94 0.20
CA THR A 67 2.82 -19.05 -0.53
C THR A 67 1.84 -20.17 -0.90
N THR A 68 0.55 -19.97 -0.68
CA THR A 68 -0.48 -20.95 -1.04
C THR A 68 -1.13 -20.60 -2.37
N THR A 69 -1.70 -21.58 -3.07
CA THR A 69 -2.46 -21.37 -4.31
C THR A 69 -3.89 -20.88 -4.07
N ARG A 70 -4.15 -20.25 -2.91
CA ARG A 70 -5.43 -19.62 -2.57
C ARG A 70 -5.36 -18.13 -2.85
N HIS A 71 -6.50 -17.51 -3.17
CA HIS A 71 -6.61 -16.06 -3.44
C HIS A 71 -5.63 -15.57 -4.52
N CYS A 72 -5.63 -16.27 -5.66
CA CYS A 72 -4.79 -15.94 -6.80
C CYS A 72 -5.50 -15.02 -7.80
N THR A 73 -4.71 -14.25 -8.52
CA THR A 73 -5.12 -13.44 -9.67
C THR A 73 -4.10 -13.60 -10.79
N ASN A 74 -4.41 -13.12 -11.99
CA ASN A 74 -3.49 -13.06 -13.10
C ASN A 74 -2.63 -11.78 -13.12
N ASP A 75 -2.77 -10.90 -12.13
CA ASP A 75 -2.09 -9.60 -12.07
C ASP A 75 -1.28 -9.41 -10.78
N GLN A 76 0.01 -9.10 -10.94
CA GLN A 76 0.93 -8.91 -9.81
C GLN A 76 0.48 -7.76 -8.89
N LEU A 77 0.07 -6.64 -9.48
CA LEU A 77 -0.23 -5.43 -8.74
C LEU A 77 -1.57 -5.54 -8.01
N GLU A 78 -2.55 -6.21 -8.62
CA GLU A 78 -3.83 -6.55 -7.99
C GLU A 78 -3.62 -7.45 -6.77
N THR A 79 -2.83 -8.51 -6.90
CA THR A 79 -2.50 -9.39 -5.77
C THR A 79 -1.74 -8.62 -4.68
N ALA A 80 -0.80 -7.74 -5.04
CA ALA A 80 -0.09 -6.89 -4.07
C ALA A 80 -1.03 -5.90 -3.34
N LYS A 81 -1.97 -5.28 -4.05
CA LYS A 81 -3.01 -4.43 -3.47
C LYS A 81 -3.88 -5.22 -2.49
N LYS A 82 -4.35 -6.40 -2.89
CA LYS A 82 -5.15 -7.28 -2.02
C LYS A 82 -4.37 -7.71 -0.79
N ALA A 83 -3.08 -8.02 -0.93
CA ALA A 83 -2.21 -8.36 0.19
C ALA A 83 -2.02 -7.20 1.17
N CYS A 84 -1.91 -5.95 0.69
CA CYS A 84 -1.83 -4.79 1.58
C CYS A 84 -3.19 -4.40 2.20
N LEU A 85 -4.30 -4.80 1.57
CA LEU A 85 -5.65 -4.63 2.11
C LEU A 85 -6.02 -5.69 3.16
N SER A 86 -5.36 -6.85 3.21
CA SER A 86 -5.59 -7.81 4.29
C SER A 86 -4.94 -7.31 5.58
N SER A 87 -5.78 -7.04 6.58
CA SER A 87 -5.39 -6.39 7.86
C SER A 87 -4.61 -7.29 8.82
N GLY A 88 -4.02 -8.39 8.35
CA GLY A 88 -3.30 -9.35 9.18
C GLY A 88 -3.37 -10.75 8.59
N ASP A 89 -2.22 -11.30 8.20
CA ASP A 89 -2.09 -12.72 7.90
C ASP A 89 -0.82 -13.18 8.63
N ALA A 90 -1.06 -14.04 9.62
CA ALA A 90 -0.08 -14.81 10.38
C ALA A 90 0.47 -15.97 9.55
#